data_AF-X1F288-F1
#
_entry.id   AF-X1F288-F1
#
_cell.length_a   1.000
_cell.length_b   1.000
_cell.length_c   1.000
_cell.angle_alpha   90.00
_cell.angle_beta   90.00
_cell.angle_gamma   90.00
#
_symmetry.space_group_name_H-M   'P 1'
#
loop_
_entity.id
_entity.type
_entity.pdbx_description
1 polymer ?
#
loop_
_entity_poly.entity_id
_entity_poly.type
_entity_poly.pdbx_seq_one_letter_code
_entity_poly.pdbx_strand_id
1 'polypeptide(L)' 'NIQISTNKINKIISNSLSSGALGGKINGSGFGGTMFALMPNNVHLLKNVIEDAGGEAFIIETSKGVEMY' A
#
# COMPACT_ATOMS: atom_id res chain seq x y z
N ASN A 1 -18.40 -13.70 -4.18
CA ASN A 1 -17.24 -12.79 -4.13
C ASN A 1 -17.77 -11.39 -3.79
N ILE A 2 -17.42 -10.84 -2.62
CA ILE A 2 -18.02 -9.60 -2.08
C ILE A 2 -17.35 -8.30 -2.61
N GLN A 3 -16.40 -8.42 -3.55
CA GLN A 3 -15.79 -7.31 -4.30
C GLN A 3 -15.21 -6.17 -3.42
N ILE A 4 -14.55 -6.54 -2.31
CA ILE A 4 -13.92 -5.57 -1.39
C ILE A 4 -12.81 -4.74 -2.06
N SER A 5 -12.15 -5.25 -3.11
CA SER A 5 -11.07 -4.54 -3.78
C SER A 5 -11.51 -3.91 -5.11
N THR A 6 -10.77 -2.91 -5.57
CA THR A 6 -10.98 -2.26 -6.86
C THR A 6 -9.90 -2.69 -7.86
N ASN A 7 -10.16 -2.53 -9.17
CA ASN A 7 -9.17 -2.80 -10.20
C ASN A 7 -7.88 -1.98 -9.99
N LYS A 8 -8.02 -0.73 -9.53
CA LYS A 8 -6.89 0.14 -9.21
C LYS A 8 -6.04 -0.44 -8.07
N ILE A 9 -6.65 -0.83 -6.95
CA ILE A 9 -5.92 -1.39 -5.81
C ILE A 9 -5.30 -2.74 -6.17
N ASN A 10 -6.02 -3.61 -6.87
CA ASN A 10 -5.49 -4.90 -7.33
C ASN A 10 -4.27 -4.72 -8.23
N LYS A 11 -4.31 -3.77 -9.16
CA LYS A 11 -3.15 -3.42 -10.02
C LYS A 11 -1.96 -2.96 -9.19
N ILE A 12 -2.17 -2.05 -8.24
CA ILE A 12 -1.10 -1.53 -7.37
C ILE A 12 -0.45 -2.66 -6.54
N ILE A 13 -1.26 -3.54 -5.94
CA ILE A 13 -0.78 -4.70 -5.17
C ILE A 13 0.02 -5.64 -6.08
N SER A 14 -0.51 -5.98 -7.25
CA SER A 14 0.16 -6.86 -8.21
C SER A 14 1.52 -6.32 -8.65
N ASN A 15 1.60 -5.03 -8.96
CA ASN A 15 2.85 -4.37 -9.33
C ASN A 15 3.85 -4.34 -8.16
N SER A 16 3.36 -4.05 -6.95
CA SER A 16 4.18 -4.06 -5.73
C SER A 16 4.81 -5.44 -5.50
N LEU A 17 4.02 -6.51 -5.57
CA LEU A 17 4.50 -7.88 -5.44
C LEU A 17 5.54 -8.23 -6.51
N SER A 18 5.27 -7.84 -7.77
CA SER A 18 6.20 -8.08 -8.89
C SER A 18 7.54 -7.34 -8.71
N SER A 19 7.56 -6.23 -7.96
CA SER A 19 8.77 -5.48 -7.62
C SER A 19 9.53 -5.99 -6.40
N GLY A 20 9.03 -7.04 -5.73
CA GLY A 20 9.67 -7.65 -4.56
C GLY A 20 9.07 -7.25 -3.21
N ALA A 21 7.87 -6.64 -3.18
CA ALA A 21 7.15 -6.47 -1.94
C ALA A 21 6.72 -7.83 -1.37
N LEU A 22 6.75 -7.95 -0.03
CA LEU A 22 6.33 -9.16 0.68
C LEU A 22 4.82 -9.36 0.65
N GLY A 23 4.06 -8.27 0.51
CA GLY A 23 2.61 -8.31 0.55
C GLY A 23 1.99 -6.92 0.41
N GLY A 24 0.68 -6.89 0.17
CA GLY A 24 -0.11 -5.67 0.22
C GLY A 24 -1.58 -5.96 0.50
N LYS A 25 -2.27 -5.00 1.14
CA LYS A 25 -3.70 -5.10 1.45
C LYS A 25 -4.38 -3.74 1.42
N ILE A 26 -5.69 -3.75 1.20
CA ILE A 26 -6.55 -2.58 1.44
C ILE A 26 -6.60 -2.24 2.94
N ASN A 27 -6.67 -0.96 3.30
CA ASN A 27 -6.95 -0.49 4.65
C ASN A 27 -8.45 -0.17 4.79
N GLY A 28 -9.08 -0.60 5.89
CA GLY A 28 -10.49 -0.34 6.16
C GLY A 28 -11.44 -1.38 5.54
N SER A 29 -12.67 -0.93 5.24
CA SER A 29 -13.81 -1.80 4.87
C SER A 29 -13.81 -2.26 3.41
N GLY A 30 -13.14 -1.54 2.50
CA GLY A 30 -13.10 -1.90 1.09
C GLY A 30 -13.36 -0.76 0.11
N PHE A 31 -13.56 -1.14 -1.15
CA PHE A 31 -14.07 -0.35 -2.27
C PHE A 31 -13.22 0.84 -2.72
N GLY A 32 -12.00 1.00 -2.19
CA GLY A 32 -11.07 2.04 -2.61
C GLY A 32 -10.25 2.60 -1.46
N GLY A 33 -9.85 3.87 -1.61
CA GLY A 33 -9.11 4.59 -0.57
C GLY A 33 -7.67 4.11 -0.42
N THR A 34 -7.29 3.84 0.83
CA THR A 34 -5.90 3.58 1.23
C THR A 34 -5.56 2.10 1.15
N MET A 35 -4.33 1.81 0.76
CA MET A 35 -3.76 0.47 0.82
C MET A 35 -2.36 0.54 1.45
N PHE A 36 -1.88 -0.59 1.93
CA PHE A 36 -0.51 -0.76 2.39
C PHE A 36 0.19 -1.81 1.55
N ALA A 37 1.48 -1.60 1.28
CA ALA A 37 2.40 -2.59 0.76
C ALA A 37 3.67 -2.60 1.63
N LEU A 38 4.27 -3.78 1.81
CA LEU A 38 5.43 -3.96 2.68
C LEU A 38 6.65 -4.40 1.87
N MET A 39 7.71 -3.59 1.87
CA MET A 39 9.00 -3.94 1.27
C MET A 39 10.14 -3.40 2.15
N PRO A 40 10.63 -4.19 3.12
CA PRO A 40 11.62 -3.73 4.09
C PRO A 40 12.95 -3.26 3.47
N ASN A 41 13.35 -3.88 2.35
CA ASN A 41 14.67 -3.65 1.78
C ASN A 41 14.76 -2.43 0.86
N ASN A 42 13.64 -1.92 0.33
CA ASN A 42 13.66 -0.81 -0.62
C ASN A 42 12.30 -0.08 -0.72
N VAL A 43 11.99 0.73 0.30
CA VAL A 43 10.74 1.50 0.36
C VAL A 43 10.62 2.58 -0.73
N HIS A 44 11.74 3.10 -1.25
CA HIS A 44 11.73 4.10 -2.32
C HIS A 44 11.34 3.50 -3.68
N LEU A 45 11.86 2.31 -4.00
CA LEU A 45 11.39 1.56 -5.18
C LEU A 45 9.89 1.27 -5.06
N LEU A 46 9.45 0.80 -3.89
CA LEU A 46 8.03 0.52 -3.66
C LEU A 46 7.16 1.77 -3.85
N LYS A 47 7.59 2.93 -3.33
CA LYS A 47 6.90 4.22 -3.52
C LYS A 47 6.72 4.53 -5.02
N ASN A 48 7.81 4.46 -5.80
CA ASN A 48 7.76 4.73 -7.24
C ASN A 48 6.82 3.77 -7.96
N VAL A 49 6.87 2.47 -7.64
CA VAL A 49 5.99 1.45 -8.22
C VAL A 49 4.50 1.73 -7.95
N ILE A 50 4.17 2.23 -6.76
CA ILE A 50 2.80 2.61 -6.40
C ILE A 50 2.36 3.85 -7.20
N GLU A 51 3.23 4.86 -7.30
CA GLU A 51 2.97 6.11 -8.02
C GLU A 51 2.80 5.87 -9.53
N ASP A 52 3.68 5.08 -10.14
CA ASP A 52 3.61 4.66 -11.55
C ASP A 52 2.34 3.84 -11.86
N ALA A 53 1.84 3.09 -10.88
CA ALA A 53 0.58 2.36 -10.98
C ALA A 53 -0.67 3.27 -10.83
N GLY A 54 -0.48 4.56 -10.51
CA GLY A 54 -1.50 5.59 -10.37
C GLY A 54 -1.97 5.84 -8.93
N GLY A 55 -1.24 5.34 -7.93
CA GLY A 55 -1.46 5.65 -6.51
C GLY A 55 -0.77 6.94 -6.08
N GLU A 56 -1.12 7.44 -4.90
CA GLU A 56 -0.34 8.46 -4.19
C GLU A 56 0.33 7.76 -3.00
N ALA A 57 1.66 7.83 -2.90
CA ALA A 57 2.43 6.98 -1.99
C ALA A 57 3.18 7.78 -0.93
N PHE A 58 3.06 7.33 0.32
CA PHE A 58 3.76 7.87 1.48
C PHE A 58 4.59 6.75 2.11
N ILE A 59 5.87 7.02 2.37
CA ILE A 59 6.70 6.14 3.19
C ILE A 59 6.34 6.44 4.65
N ILE A 60 5.89 5.42 5.38
CA ILE A 60 5.37 5.55 6.75
C ILE A 60 6.05 4.57 7.70
N GLU A 61 6.00 4.90 8.99
CA GLU A 61 6.39 4.03 10.09
C GLU A 61 5.28 4.02 11.14
N THR A 62 5.27 3.01 12.00
CA THR A 62 4.30 2.94 13.10
C THR A 62 4.64 3.99 14.18
N SER A 63 3.64 4.78 14.59
CA SER A 63 3.77 5.68 15.73
C SER A 63 3.61 4.95 17.07
N LYS A 64 4.15 5.52 18.15
CA LYS A 64 3.92 5.06 19.54
C LYS A 64 2.50 5.31 20.04
N GLY A 65 1.73 6.14 19.33
CA GLY A 65 0.37 6.51 19.71
C GLY A 65 0.30 7.93 20.25
N VAL A 66 -0.69 8.19 21.11
CA VAL A 66 -0.92 9.50 21.72
C VAL A 66 0.12 9.79 22.80
N GLU A 67 0.70 10.99 22.79
CA GLU A 67 1.56 11.50 23.86
C GLU A 67 0.85 12.69 24.53
N MET A 68 0.77 12.65 25.87
CA MET A 68 0.23 13.75 26.67
C MET A 68 1.41 14.60 27.13
N TYR A 69 1.36 15.90 26.83
CA TYR A 69 2.33 16.90 27.29
C TYR A 69 2.02 17.38 28.71
#